data_AF-A0A0S8IQ47-F1
#
_entry.id   AF-A0A0S8IQ47-F1
#
_cell.length_a   1.000
_cell.length_b   1.000
_cell.length_c   1.000
_cell.angle_alpha   90.00
_cell.angle_beta   90.00
_cell.angle_gamma   90.00
#
_symmetry.space_group_name_H-M   'P 1'
#
loop_
_entity.id
_entity.type
_entity.pdbx_description
1 polymer ?
#
loop_
_entity_poly.entity_id
_entity_poly.type
_entity_poly.pdbx_seq_one_letter_code
_entity_poly.pdbx_strand_id
1 'polypeptide(L)'
;EGLNFRPLTRRIALMLAVLFSSMLFGLGHAVNPEATVISTIGLFLTGIFYGLSYVLTGELALPIGFHIAWNFFENSVFGFPVSGEDLGASFIGMLQRGPVLLTGGAFGPEAGLFGIGAHLVAILAVLVWVRLYRGKIILLEELAEPDLRKRDSERSN
;
A
#
# COMPACT_ATOMS: atom_id res chain seq x y z
N GLU A 1 14.39 13.82 -37.24
CA GLU A 1 14.04 12.38 -37.18
C GLU A 1 14.94 11.71 -36.15
N GLY A 2 14.42 10.83 -35.28
CA GLY A 2 15.32 9.93 -34.55
C GLY A 2 15.07 9.63 -33.07
N LEU A 3 14.04 10.14 -32.38
CA LEU A 3 13.66 9.67 -31.04
C LEU A 3 12.14 9.75 -30.84
N ASN A 4 11.39 9.05 -31.68
CA ASN A 4 9.96 8.82 -31.47
C ASN A 4 9.75 7.60 -30.56
N PHE A 5 10.45 7.57 -29.41
CA PHE A 5 10.12 6.62 -28.36
C PHE A 5 8.75 7.04 -27.83
N ARG A 6 7.71 6.25 -28.08
CA ARG A 6 6.45 6.35 -27.33
C ARG A 6 6.78 5.91 -25.90
N PRO A 7 7.13 6.77 -24.93
CA PRO A 7 8.03 6.30 -23.88
C PRO A 7 7.30 5.37 -22.92
N LEU A 8 6.03 5.65 -22.63
CA LEU A 8 5.23 4.84 -21.73
C LEU A 8 3.78 5.34 -21.85
N THR A 9 2.79 4.46 -21.91
CA THR A 9 1.40 4.93 -21.74
C THR A 9 1.23 5.43 -20.32
N ARG A 10 0.37 6.43 -20.09
CA ARG A 10 0.10 6.98 -18.75
C ARG A 10 -0.29 5.88 -17.77
N ARG A 11 -1.08 4.91 -18.25
CA ARG A 11 -1.44 3.71 -17.50
C ARG A 11 -0.24 2.86 -17.07
N ILE A 12 0.71 2.59 -17.96
CA ILE A 12 1.93 1.84 -17.62
C ILE A 12 2.78 2.66 -16.64
N ALA A 13 2.88 3.97 -16.81
CA ALA A 13 3.60 4.85 -15.88
C ALA A 13 3.06 4.75 -14.45
N LEU A 14 1.73 4.81 -14.28
CA LEU A 14 1.09 4.64 -12.97
C LEU A 14 1.31 3.25 -12.38
N MET A 15 1.22 2.20 -13.20
CA MET A 15 1.48 0.83 -12.74
C MET A 15 2.92 0.66 -12.26
N LEU A 16 3.90 1.20 -13.01
CA LEU A 16 5.30 1.18 -12.60
C LEU A 16 5.55 2.02 -11.36
N ALA A 17 4.90 3.18 -11.22
CA ALA A 17 4.99 4.00 -10.01
C ALA A 17 4.50 3.22 -8.78
N VAL A 18 3.34 2.56 -8.87
CA VAL A 18 2.82 1.71 -7.78
C VAL A 18 3.80 0.59 -7.46
N LEU A 19 4.27 -0.16 -8.46
CA LEU A 19 5.20 -1.28 -8.24
C LEU A 19 6.51 -0.82 -7.60
N PHE A 20 7.10 0.27 -8.09
CA PHE A 20 8.36 0.79 -7.59
C PHE A 20 8.22 1.34 -6.16
N SER A 21 7.18 2.14 -5.89
CA SER A 21 6.89 2.63 -4.54
C SER A 21 6.62 1.47 -3.56
N SER A 22 5.90 0.45 -4.00
CA SER A 22 5.64 -0.75 -3.18
C SER A 22 6.92 -1.51 -2.87
N MET A 23 7.82 -1.62 -3.85
CA MET A 23 9.12 -2.27 -3.67
C MET A 23 10.00 -1.50 -2.69
N LEU A 24 10.07 -0.17 -2.82
CA LEU A 24 10.77 0.67 -1.87
C LEU A 24 10.18 0.55 -0.45
N PHE A 25 8.85 0.48 -0.33
CA PHE A 25 8.20 0.29 0.95
C PHE A 25 8.57 -1.05 1.59
N GLY A 26 8.43 -2.17 0.87
CA GLY A 26 8.81 -3.48 1.39
C GLY A 26 10.29 -3.55 1.76
N LEU A 27 11.18 -3.10 0.88
CA LEU A 27 12.63 -3.09 1.14
C LEU A 27 13.02 -2.15 2.29
N GLY A 28 12.31 -1.04 2.47
CA GLY A 28 12.52 -0.11 3.58
C GLY A 28 12.31 -0.75 4.96
N HIS A 29 11.52 -1.82 5.03
CA HIS A 29 11.25 -2.58 6.26
C HIS A 29 12.10 -3.84 6.39
N ALA A 30 12.95 -4.15 5.41
CA ALA A 30 13.86 -5.30 5.50
C ALA A 30 14.95 -5.14 6.57
N VAL A 31 15.11 -3.93 7.12
CA VAL A 31 16.03 -3.59 8.22
C VAL A 31 15.37 -3.61 9.60
N ASN A 32 14.05 -3.83 9.65
CA ASN A 32 13.32 -3.87 10.91
C ASN A 32 13.66 -5.14 11.70
N PRO A 33 13.46 -5.14 13.03
CA PRO A 33 13.58 -6.34 13.84
C PRO A 33 12.71 -7.47 13.26
N GLU A 34 13.19 -8.71 13.33
CA GLU A 34 12.45 -9.90 12.90
C GLU A 34 12.06 -9.92 11.40
N ALA A 35 12.62 -9.02 10.58
CA ALA A 35 12.35 -8.98 9.16
C ALA A 35 12.82 -10.26 8.45
N THR A 36 11.97 -10.75 7.55
CA THR A 36 12.23 -11.93 6.72
C THR A 36 11.88 -11.62 5.26
N VAL A 37 12.24 -12.53 4.36
CA VAL A 37 11.80 -12.45 2.96
C VAL A 37 10.26 -12.46 2.88
N ILE A 38 9.60 -13.22 3.75
CA ILE A 38 8.12 -13.30 3.78
C ILE A 38 7.54 -11.97 4.24
N SER A 39 8.06 -11.36 5.31
CA SER A 39 7.57 -10.07 5.78
C SER A 39 7.81 -8.95 4.77
N THR A 40 8.96 -8.96 4.10
CA THR A 40 9.29 -8.02 3.01
C THR A 40 8.30 -8.14 1.85
N ILE A 41 7.95 -9.36 1.45
CA ILE A 41 6.94 -9.61 0.41
C ILE A 41 5.54 -9.18 0.90
N GLY A 42 5.21 -9.44 2.17
CA GLY A 42 3.96 -8.99 2.79
C GLY A 42 3.80 -7.47 2.70
N LEU A 43 4.82 -6.73 3.13
CA LEU A 43 4.81 -5.27 3.08
C LEU A 43 4.89 -4.70 1.66
N PHE A 44 5.51 -5.42 0.71
CA PHE A 44 5.38 -5.08 -0.71
C PHE A 44 3.91 -5.13 -1.17
N LEU A 45 3.14 -6.15 -0.76
CA LEU A 45 1.70 -6.23 -1.06
C LEU A 45 0.91 -5.11 -0.37
N THR A 46 1.27 -4.76 0.87
CA THR A 46 0.72 -3.59 1.58
C THR A 46 0.98 -2.29 0.80
N GLY A 47 2.19 -2.12 0.26
CA GLY A 47 2.53 -1.02 -0.63
C GLY A 47 1.64 -0.97 -1.88
N ILE A 48 1.36 -2.14 -2.49
CA ILE A 48 0.46 -2.23 -3.64
C ILE A 48 -0.95 -1.79 -3.25
N PHE A 49 -1.44 -2.24 -2.08
CA PHE A 49 -2.75 -1.84 -1.57
C PHE A 49 -2.86 -0.32 -1.42
N TYR A 50 -1.89 0.32 -0.76
CA TYR A 50 -1.89 1.78 -0.61
C TYR A 50 -1.77 2.49 -1.96
N GLY A 51 -0.86 2.05 -2.83
CA GLY A 51 -0.69 2.61 -4.17
C GLY A 51 -1.98 2.53 -5.00
N LEU A 52 -2.64 1.36 -5.03
CA LEU A 52 -3.91 1.15 -5.71
C LEU A 52 -5.02 2.05 -5.16
N SER A 53 -5.12 2.17 -3.83
CA SER A 53 -6.12 3.03 -3.21
C SER A 53 -5.99 4.49 -3.67
N TYR A 54 -4.77 4.97 -3.91
CA TYR A 54 -4.54 6.30 -4.47
C TYR A 54 -4.82 6.37 -5.97
N VAL A 55 -4.20 5.52 -6.79
CA VAL A 55 -4.30 5.67 -8.26
C VAL A 55 -5.70 5.40 -8.82
N LEU A 56 -6.58 4.76 -8.05
CA LEU A 56 -7.98 4.54 -8.41
C LEU A 56 -8.92 5.67 -7.93
N THR A 57 -8.51 6.45 -6.92
CA THR A 57 -9.40 7.44 -6.28
C THR A 57 -8.94 8.88 -6.44
N GLY A 58 -7.63 9.11 -6.57
CA GLY A 58 -7.02 10.43 -6.56
C GLY A 58 -6.89 11.02 -5.16
N GLU A 59 -7.25 10.26 -4.12
CA GLU A 59 -7.35 10.75 -2.75
C GLU A 59 -6.21 10.18 -1.89
N LEU A 60 -5.26 11.03 -1.48
CA LEU A 60 -4.20 10.60 -0.55
C LEU A 60 -4.72 10.32 0.86
N ALA A 61 -5.86 10.92 1.24
CA ALA A 61 -6.47 10.68 2.54
C ALA A 61 -6.82 9.20 2.77
N LEU A 62 -7.15 8.46 1.70
CA LEU A 62 -7.54 7.06 1.78
C LEU A 62 -6.37 6.13 2.19
N PRO A 63 -5.23 6.07 1.47
CA PRO A 63 -4.08 5.27 1.91
C PRO A 63 -3.52 5.74 3.26
N ILE A 64 -3.49 7.05 3.52
CA ILE A 64 -3.02 7.59 4.81
C ILE A 64 -3.93 7.10 5.95
N GLY A 65 -5.24 7.20 5.77
CA GLY A 65 -6.22 6.72 6.74
C GLY A 65 -6.11 5.21 6.97
N PHE A 66 -5.96 4.43 5.91
CA PHE A 66 -5.73 2.98 6.04
C PHE A 66 -4.45 2.65 6.79
N HIS A 67 -3.35 3.34 6.48
CA HIS A 67 -2.07 3.10 7.14
C HIS A 67 -2.13 3.42 8.64
N ILE A 68 -2.69 4.59 9.00
CA ILE A 68 -2.90 4.98 10.40
C ILE A 68 -3.80 3.98 11.11
N ALA A 69 -4.94 3.62 10.49
CA ALA A 69 -5.87 2.66 11.07
C ALA A 69 -5.20 1.30 11.28
N TRP A 70 -4.46 0.79 10.29
CA TRP A 70 -3.77 -0.49 10.40
C TRP A 70 -2.81 -0.50 11.59
N ASN A 71 -1.85 0.42 11.65
CA ASN A 71 -0.88 0.49 12.74
C ASN A 71 -1.54 0.73 14.11
N PHE A 72 -2.52 1.62 14.18
CA PHE A 72 -3.23 1.93 15.42
C PHE A 72 -3.98 0.71 15.96
N PHE A 73 -4.73 0.01 15.12
CA PHE A 73 -5.47 -1.16 15.57
C PHE A 73 -4.55 -2.34 15.85
N GLU A 74 -3.53 -2.57 15.02
CA GLU A 74 -2.56 -3.66 15.19
C GLU A 74 -1.83 -3.56 16.53
N ASN A 75 -1.19 -2.43 16.83
CA ASN A 75 -0.47 -2.27 18.10
C ASN A 75 -1.33 -1.67 19.21
N SER A 76 -1.83 -0.44 19.05
CA SER A 76 -2.44 0.29 20.18
C SER A 76 -3.74 -0.34 20.67
N VAL A 77 -4.52 -0.99 19.80
CA VAL A 77 -5.74 -1.70 20.22
C VAL A 77 -5.44 -3.15 20.56
N PHE A 78 -4.81 -3.91 19.66
CA PHE A 78 -4.65 -5.36 19.78
C PHE A 78 -3.31 -5.83 20.34
N GLY A 79 -2.31 -4.97 20.46
CA GLY A 79 -1.00 -5.30 21.05
C GLY A 79 -0.11 -6.20 20.20
N PHE A 80 -0.33 -6.25 18.89
CA PHE A 80 0.62 -6.90 17.98
C PHE A 80 1.83 -5.99 17.71
N PRO A 81 3.01 -6.56 17.43
CA PRO A 81 4.10 -5.82 16.82
C PRO A 81 3.65 -5.23 15.48
N VAL A 82 4.08 -4.01 15.16
CA VAL A 82 3.84 -3.37 13.87
C VAL A 82 5.15 -3.39 13.11
N SER A 83 5.20 -4.20 12.05
CA SER A 83 6.39 -4.38 11.23
C SER A 83 7.68 -4.68 12.05
N GLY A 84 7.57 -5.51 13.08
CA GLY A 84 8.68 -5.92 13.96
C GLY A 84 8.93 -5.02 15.16
N GLU A 85 8.25 -3.88 15.26
CA GLU A 85 8.39 -2.96 16.39
C GLU A 85 7.29 -3.20 17.43
N ASP A 86 7.68 -3.38 18.69
CA ASP A 86 6.76 -3.44 19.82
C ASP A 86 6.76 -2.10 20.56
N LEU A 87 5.65 -1.36 20.45
CA LEU A 87 5.48 -0.06 21.09
C LEU A 87 5.08 -0.17 22.58
N GLY A 88 4.90 -1.38 23.11
CA GLY A 88 4.81 -1.70 24.53
C GLY A 88 3.50 -1.35 25.25
N ALA A 89 2.64 -0.50 24.68
CA ALA A 89 1.36 -0.12 25.26
C ALA A 89 0.18 -0.44 24.33
N SER A 90 -0.73 -1.30 24.78
CA SER A 90 -1.96 -1.64 24.06
C SER A 90 -3.19 -1.63 24.97
N PHE A 91 -4.36 -1.46 24.38
CA PHE A 91 -5.64 -1.52 25.08
C PHE A 91 -6.02 -2.97 25.44
N ILE A 92 -5.74 -3.91 24.53
CA ILE A 92 -5.96 -5.34 24.72
C ILE A 92 -4.61 -6.04 24.75
N GLY A 93 -4.35 -6.79 25.82
CA GLY A 93 -3.21 -7.70 25.92
C GLY A 93 -3.49 -8.98 25.12
N MET A 94 -2.79 -9.16 24.00
CA MET A 94 -2.92 -10.33 23.13
C MET A 94 -1.75 -11.28 23.34
N LEU A 95 -2.04 -12.57 23.50
CA LEU A 95 -1.02 -13.62 23.42
C LEU A 95 -1.19 -14.40 22.12
N GLN A 96 -0.35 -14.09 21.13
CA GLN A 96 -0.36 -14.79 19.85
C GLN A 96 0.15 -16.23 20.02
N ARG A 97 -0.62 -17.21 19.51
CA ARG A 97 -0.22 -18.62 19.45
C ARG A 97 -0.51 -19.19 18.07
N GLY A 98 0.34 -20.13 17.64
CA GLY A 98 0.19 -20.85 16.37
C GLY A 98 1.38 -20.67 15.44
N PRO A 99 1.31 -21.23 14.22
CA PRO A 99 2.39 -21.16 13.24
C PRO A 99 2.74 -19.71 12.85
N VAL A 100 4.04 -19.40 12.82
CA VAL A 100 4.55 -18.10 12.36
C VAL A 100 4.06 -17.77 10.96
N LEU A 101 3.97 -18.76 10.06
CA LEU A 101 3.46 -18.55 8.70
C LEU A 101 2.02 -18.00 8.67
N LEU A 102 1.17 -18.39 9.62
CA LEU A 102 -0.22 -17.90 9.67
C LEU A 102 -0.30 -16.53 10.34
N THR A 103 0.46 -16.36 11.43
CA THR A 103 0.30 -15.24 12.37
C THR A 103 1.30 -14.10 12.16
N GLY A 104 2.37 -14.32 11.40
CA GLY A 104 3.45 -13.36 11.20
C GLY A 104 4.46 -13.27 12.36
N GLY A 105 4.22 -13.99 13.46
CA GLY A 105 5.17 -14.10 14.57
C GLY A 105 5.49 -12.74 15.21
N ALA A 106 6.76 -12.56 15.55
CA ALA A 106 7.27 -11.35 16.19
C ALA A 106 7.36 -10.13 15.25
N PHE A 107 7.23 -10.34 13.93
CA PHE A 107 7.11 -9.22 12.99
C PHE A 107 5.71 -8.57 13.03
N GLY A 108 4.71 -9.32 13.48
CA GLY A 108 3.31 -8.89 13.43
C GLY A 108 2.51 -9.52 12.29
N PRO A 109 1.17 -9.46 12.34
CA PRO A 109 0.29 -10.14 11.40
C PRO A 109 0.51 -9.77 9.94
N GLU A 110 1.08 -8.60 9.64
CA GLU A 110 1.53 -8.20 8.28
C GLU A 110 2.44 -9.23 7.58
N ALA A 111 3.25 -9.97 8.35
CA ALA A 111 4.12 -11.03 7.82
C ALA A 111 3.45 -12.41 7.74
N GLY A 112 2.18 -12.52 8.19
CA GLY A 112 1.42 -13.77 8.23
C GLY A 112 0.39 -13.88 7.12
N LEU A 113 -0.03 -15.11 6.81
CA LEU A 113 -1.10 -15.35 5.84
C LEU A 113 -2.43 -14.67 6.22
N PHE A 114 -2.71 -14.46 7.52
CA PHE A 114 -3.89 -13.70 7.93
C PHE A 114 -3.79 -12.21 7.57
N GLY A 115 -2.65 -11.56 7.81
CA GLY A 115 -2.47 -10.17 7.39
C GLY A 115 -2.44 -10.02 5.88
N ILE A 116 -1.76 -10.92 5.16
CA ILE A 116 -1.77 -10.94 3.68
C ILE A 116 -3.21 -11.11 3.17
N GLY A 117 -3.98 -12.04 3.75
CA GLY A 117 -5.39 -12.24 3.41
C GLY A 117 -6.24 -10.98 3.66
N ALA A 118 -6.03 -10.31 4.80
CA ALA A 118 -6.71 -9.05 5.12
C ALA A 118 -6.39 -7.94 4.10
N HIS A 119 -5.13 -7.82 3.66
CA HIS A 119 -4.74 -6.87 2.61
C HIS A 119 -5.40 -7.18 1.26
N LEU A 120 -5.48 -8.47 0.87
CA LEU A 120 -6.18 -8.87 -0.35
C LEU A 120 -7.68 -8.53 -0.28
N VAL A 121 -8.32 -8.76 0.87
CA VAL A 121 -9.70 -8.36 1.12
C VAL A 121 -9.85 -6.84 1.06
N ALA A 122 -8.91 -6.07 1.62
CA ALA A 122 -8.93 -4.61 1.56
C ALA A 122 -8.77 -4.08 0.13
N ILE A 123 -7.89 -4.67 -0.69
CA ILE A 123 -7.78 -4.37 -2.12
C ILE A 123 -9.11 -4.63 -2.82
N LEU A 124 -9.72 -5.80 -2.60
CA LEU A 124 -11.03 -6.13 -3.17
C LEU A 124 -12.10 -5.14 -2.73
N ALA A 125 -12.13 -4.75 -1.45
CA ALA A 125 -13.07 -3.79 -0.92
C ALA A 125 -12.93 -2.41 -1.59
N VAL A 126 -11.69 -1.94 -1.81
CA VAL A 126 -11.42 -0.70 -2.57
C VAL A 126 -11.90 -0.82 -4.01
N LEU A 127 -11.62 -1.95 -4.69
CA LEU A 127 -12.07 -2.16 -6.07
C LEU A 127 -13.60 -2.17 -6.18
N VAL A 128 -14.29 -2.83 -5.24
CA VAL A 128 -15.76 -2.84 -5.16
C VAL A 128 -16.29 -1.44 -4.85
N TRP A 129 -15.72 -0.73 -3.87
CA TRP A 129 -16.10 0.64 -3.56
C TRP A 129 -15.98 1.56 -4.78
N VAL A 130 -14.83 1.53 -5.47
CA VAL A 130 -14.61 2.29 -6.71
C VAL A 130 -15.64 1.91 -7.77
N ARG A 131 -15.93 0.62 -7.93
CA ARG A 131 -16.92 0.15 -8.91
C ARG A 131 -18.35 0.62 -8.59
N LEU A 132 -18.72 0.70 -7.31
CA LEU A 132 -20.04 1.14 -6.86
C LEU A 132 -20.21 2.65 -6.94
N TYR A 133 -19.23 3.42 -6.48
CA TYR A 133 -19.35 4.88 -6.37
C TYR A 133 -18.82 5.66 -7.59
N ARG A 134 -17.89 5.07 -8.37
CA ARG A 134 -17.31 5.70 -9.57
C ARG A 134 -17.70 4.99 -10.87
N GLY A 135 -18.43 3.87 -10.79
CA GLY A 135 -19.00 3.14 -11.92
C GLY A 135 -18.01 2.30 -12.73
N LYS A 136 -16.73 2.70 -12.84
CA LYS A 136 -15.67 1.96 -13.55
C LYS A 136 -14.39 1.91 -12.71
N ILE A 137 -13.69 0.77 -12.78
CA ILE A 137 -12.36 0.61 -12.20
C ILE A 137 -11.34 1.03 -13.25
N ILE A 138 -10.92 2.29 -13.19
CA ILE A 138 -9.92 2.88 -14.09
C ILE A 138 -8.83 3.55 -13.28
N LEU A 139 -7.59 3.47 -13.76
CA LEU A 139 -6.49 4.26 -13.20
C LEU A 139 -6.69 5.72 -13.64
N LEU A 140 -6.56 6.65 -12.70
CA LEU A 140 -6.68 8.08 -13.00
C LEU A 140 -5.43 8.56 -13.72
N GLU A 141 -5.42 8.44 -15.05
CA GLU A 141 -4.27 8.78 -15.90
C GLU A 141 -3.81 10.23 -15.77
N GLU A 142 -4.67 11.13 -15.31
CA GLU A 142 -4.35 12.52 -14.98
C GLU A 142 -3.27 12.64 -13.90
N LEU A 143 -3.14 11.65 -13.01
CA LEU A 143 -2.10 11.58 -11.98
C LEU A 143 -0.70 11.37 -12.58
N ALA A 144 -0.61 10.91 -13.83
CA ALA A 144 0.66 10.78 -14.54
C ALA A 144 1.12 12.10 -15.17
N GLU A 145 0.30 13.15 -15.13
CA GLU A 145 0.64 14.47 -15.67
C GLU A 145 0.99 15.45 -14.54
N PRO A 146 2.20 16.02 -14.52
CA PRO A 146 2.57 17.03 -13.54
C PRO A 146 1.68 18.28 -13.68
N ASP A 147 1.17 18.81 -12.58
CA ASP A 147 0.38 20.05 -12.59
C ASP A 147 1.16 21.26 -13.13
N LEU A 148 2.49 21.26 -12.99
CA LEU A 148 3.37 22.28 -13.58
C LEU A 148 3.25 22.31 -15.11
N ARG A 149 3.07 21.15 -15.74
CA ARG A 149 2.94 21.04 -17.20
C ARG A 149 1.60 21.55 -17.71
N LYS A 150 0.52 21.45 -16.91
CA LYS A 150 -0.81 22.00 -17.26
C LYS A 150 -0.77 23.53 -17.34
N ARG A 151 -0.06 24.19 -16.40
CA ARG A 151 0.06 25.66 -16.35
C ARG A 151 0.78 26.24 -17.57
N ASP A 152 1.80 25.55 -18.08
CA ASP A 152 2.55 26.02 -19.24
C ASP A 152 1.71 25.93 -20.53
N SER A 153 0.89 24.88 -20.68
CA SER A 153 -0.03 24.76 -21.83
C SER A 153 -1.15 25.79 -21.82
N GLU A 154 -1.61 26.21 -20.64
CA GLU A 154 -2.64 27.25 -20.49
C GLU A 154 -2.10 28.66 -20.76
N ARG A 155 -0.80 28.91 -20.53
CA ARG A 155 -0.15 30.21 -20.80
C ARG A 155 0.29 30.42 -22.24
N SER A 156 0.37 29.35 -23.03
CA SER A 156 0.78 29.39 -24.44
C SER A 156 -0.39 29.51 -25.44
N ASN A 157 -1.63 29.55 -24.96
CA ASN A 157 -2.86 29.79 -25.73
C ASN A 157 -3.42 31.19 -25.43
#